data_AF-A0A3A8KIV2-F1
#
_entry.id   AF-A0A3A8KIV2-F1
#
_cell.length_a   1.000
_cell.length_b   1.000
_cell.length_c   1.000
_cell.angle_alpha   90.00
_cell.angle_beta   90.00
_cell.angle_gamma   90.00
#
_symmetry.space_group_name_H-M   'P 1'
#
loop_
_entity.id
_entity.type
_entity.pdbx_description
1 polymer ?
#
loop_
_entity_poly.entity_id
_entity_poly.type
_entity_poly.pdbx_seq_one_letter_code
_entity_poly.pdbx_strand_id
1 'polypeptide(L)'
;MAAKSARKSAPAKSKSATPRKPRRKKAEPKSRGLTAGEVASEAVAFPDALLQAVREDGGEVLSVYRDPLGGHPVVFAVLPIDKVEPTPYQRDLSEPHVKRLATAMERLDRFLDPVIAVRVEGRYWTPNGNHRLNASRMLGAKSIVALLLPDEDVAYQILALNTEKAHNLKERSLEVIRMARGLLGANRPGKESAFAHLFEEPSFLTLGAAYEKRPRFSAGAYHPFVKVVDGFQDVPLPQALAVRDAQADQLLELDDAVVAIVAALKERGLQSPYLKNFVVARLNFLRFRKDGPPPTFDATVGRMLSSARRFNVDKVRREDIGRMGGGPMEPDEEQA
;
A
#
# COMPACT_ATOMS: atom_id res chain seq x y z
N MET A 1 17.69 -44.14 -51.95
CA MET A 1 17.82 -43.90 -50.50
C MET A 1 18.72 -42.67 -50.34
N ALA A 2 18.36 -41.52 -49.79
CA ALA A 2 17.22 -41.08 -49.02
C ALA A 2 16.92 -39.60 -49.37
N ALA A 3 15.66 -39.21 -49.24
CA ALA A 3 15.10 -37.94 -49.69
C ALA A 3 15.48 -36.75 -48.80
N LYS A 4 15.71 -35.59 -49.43
CA LYS A 4 15.76 -34.28 -48.78
C LYS A 4 14.38 -33.93 -48.23
N SER A 5 14.25 -33.78 -46.92
CA SER A 5 13.07 -33.19 -46.29
C SER A 5 13.42 -31.79 -45.78
N ALA A 6 12.89 -30.78 -46.47
CA ALA A 6 12.94 -29.38 -46.07
C ALA A 6 11.84 -29.13 -45.03
N ARG A 7 12.22 -28.92 -43.76
CA ARG A 7 11.27 -28.49 -42.72
C ARG A 7 11.36 -26.97 -42.58
N LYS A 8 10.43 -26.26 -43.24
CA LYS A 8 10.17 -24.83 -43.05
C LYS A 8 9.86 -24.56 -41.59
N SER A 9 10.70 -23.79 -40.90
CA SER A 9 10.40 -23.22 -39.60
C SER A 9 9.38 -22.10 -39.77
N ALA A 10 8.21 -22.23 -39.15
CA ALA A 10 7.21 -21.18 -39.09
C ALA A 10 7.76 -19.95 -38.34
N PRO A 11 7.43 -18.72 -38.76
CA PRO A 11 7.86 -17.52 -38.05
C PRO A 11 7.14 -17.46 -36.68
N ALA A 12 7.93 -17.38 -35.61
CA ALA A 12 7.42 -17.18 -34.26
C ALA A 12 6.70 -15.82 -34.20
N LYS A 13 5.42 -15.84 -33.82
CA LYS A 13 4.61 -14.64 -33.58
C LYS A 13 5.30 -13.77 -32.52
N SER A 14 5.72 -12.58 -32.92
CA SER A 14 6.20 -11.54 -32.00
C SER A 14 5.08 -11.18 -31.04
N LYS A 15 5.25 -11.51 -29.76
CA LYS A 15 4.37 -11.00 -28.71
C LYS A 15 4.69 -9.51 -28.54
N SER A 16 3.73 -8.69 -28.92
CA SER A 16 3.71 -7.23 -28.77
C SER A 16 4.24 -6.83 -27.39
N ALA A 17 5.29 -5.99 -27.39
CA ALA A 17 5.69 -5.24 -26.20
C ALA A 17 4.45 -4.56 -25.61
N THR A 18 4.17 -4.79 -24.33
CA THR A 18 3.07 -4.16 -23.63
C THR A 18 3.21 -2.65 -23.81
N PRO A 19 2.26 -1.97 -24.48
CA PRO A 19 2.41 -0.55 -24.77
C PRO A 19 2.55 0.20 -23.45
N ARG A 20 3.65 0.94 -23.28
CA ARG A 20 3.79 1.91 -22.20
C ARG A 20 2.52 2.76 -22.23
N LYS A 21 1.71 2.68 -21.16
CA LYS A 21 0.47 3.47 -21.05
C LYS A 21 0.81 4.92 -21.40
N PRO A 22 0.10 5.54 -22.36
CA PRO A 22 0.35 6.92 -22.71
C PRO A 22 0.26 7.76 -21.45
N ARG A 23 1.32 8.53 -21.19
CA ARG A 23 1.37 9.49 -20.09
C ARG A 23 0.13 10.36 -20.23
N ARG A 24 -0.79 10.33 -19.25
CA ARG A 24 -2.05 11.08 -19.33
C ARG A 24 -1.72 12.53 -19.71
N LYS A 25 -2.32 13.01 -20.81
CA LYS A 25 -2.23 14.42 -21.17
C LYS A 25 -2.69 15.24 -19.97
N LYS A 26 -1.93 16.26 -19.60
CA LYS A 26 -2.30 17.19 -18.53
C LYS A 26 -3.70 17.73 -18.86
N ALA A 27 -4.63 17.63 -17.93
CA ALA A 27 -5.97 18.19 -18.13
C ALA A 27 -5.85 19.71 -18.31
N GLU A 28 -6.66 20.27 -19.21
CA GLU A 28 -6.74 21.72 -19.36
C GLU A 28 -7.20 22.36 -18.04
N PRO A 29 -6.72 23.56 -17.66
CA PRO A 29 -7.19 24.24 -16.47
C PRO A 29 -8.71 24.42 -16.47
N LYS A 30 -9.36 24.19 -15.31
CA LYS A 30 -10.82 24.32 -15.15
C LYS A 30 -11.67 23.46 -16.10
N SER A 31 -11.14 22.35 -16.61
CA SER A 31 -11.82 21.49 -17.60
C SER A 31 -12.58 20.29 -17.02
N ARG A 32 -12.48 20.04 -15.71
CA ARG A 32 -13.07 18.85 -15.08
C ARG A 32 -13.66 19.19 -13.72
N GLY A 33 -14.81 18.58 -13.41
CA GLY A 33 -15.51 18.72 -12.14
C GLY A 33 -16.66 19.73 -12.22
N LEU A 34 -17.26 19.97 -11.07
CA LEU A 34 -18.37 20.90 -10.87
C LEU A 34 -17.85 22.29 -10.49
N THR A 35 -18.58 23.32 -10.89
CA THR A 35 -18.42 24.69 -10.38
C THR A 35 -18.92 24.79 -8.94
N ALA A 36 -18.54 25.86 -8.23
CA ALA A 36 -19.00 26.09 -6.85
C ALA A 36 -20.53 26.12 -6.71
N GLY A 37 -21.23 26.72 -7.68
CA GLY A 37 -22.70 26.74 -7.69
C GLY A 37 -23.31 25.36 -7.93
N GLU A 38 -22.70 24.55 -8.78
CA GLU A 38 -23.14 23.17 -9.02
C GLU A 38 -22.90 22.25 -7.82
N VAL A 39 -21.81 22.46 -7.08
CA VAL A 39 -21.51 21.75 -5.81
C VAL A 39 -22.61 21.99 -4.77
N ALA A 40 -23.06 23.24 -4.66
CA ALA A 40 -24.10 23.66 -3.71
C ALA A 40 -25.54 23.40 -4.20
N SER A 41 -25.72 22.88 -5.42
CA SER A 41 -27.05 22.65 -6.00
C SER A 41 -27.73 21.39 -5.43
N GLU A 42 -29.06 21.44 -5.34
CA GLU A 42 -29.92 20.30 -4.95
C GLU A 42 -30.19 19.32 -6.11
N ALA A 43 -29.35 19.35 -7.15
CA ALA A 43 -29.57 18.56 -8.38
C ALA A 43 -29.31 17.05 -8.22
N VAL A 44 -29.02 16.58 -7.01
CA VAL A 44 -28.76 15.17 -6.69
C VAL A 44 -29.73 14.73 -5.59
N ALA A 45 -30.31 13.54 -5.75
CA ALA A 45 -31.16 12.95 -4.73
C ALA A 45 -30.37 12.77 -3.43
N PHE A 46 -30.91 13.29 -2.34
CA PHE A 46 -30.32 13.11 -1.02
C PHE A 46 -30.41 11.63 -0.60
N PRO A 47 -29.41 11.11 0.11
CA PRO A 47 -29.44 9.74 0.62
C PRO A 47 -30.34 9.67 1.86
N ASP A 48 -31.65 9.85 1.71
CA ASP A 48 -32.60 10.06 2.82
C ASP A 48 -32.51 8.98 3.92
N ALA A 49 -32.35 7.72 3.53
CA ALA A 49 -32.16 6.61 4.46
C ALA A 49 -30.90 6.78 5.33
N LEU A 50 -29.80 7.27 4.75
CA LEU A 50 -28.56 7.55 5.48
C LEU A 50 -28.74 8.75 6.41
N LEU A 51 -29.44 9.80 5.96
CA LEU A 51 -29.71 10.98 6.78
C LEU A 51 -30.55 10.63 8.00
N GLN A 52 -31.58 9.81 7.81
CA GLN A 52 -32.41 9.30 8.90
C GLN A 52 -31.59 8.41 9.84
N ALA A 53 -30.80 7.48 9.31
CA ALA A 53 -29.95 6.61 10.10
C ALA A 53 -28.95 7.39 10.97
N VAL A 54 -28.37 8.48 10.46
CA VAL A 54 -27.50 9.37 11.26
C VAL A 54 -28.21 9.93 12.48
N ARG A 55 -29.46 10.38 12.33
CA ARG A 55 -30.25 10.92 13.44
C ARG A 55 -30.67 9.86 14.43
N GLU A 56 -31.13 8.70 13.94
CA GLU A 56 -31.44 7.53 14.76
C GLU A 56 -30.22 7.04 15.54
N ASP A 57 -29.03 7.20 14.96
CA ASP A 57 -27.78 6.86 15.61
C ASP A 57 -27.32 7.88 16.67
N GLY A 58 -28.03 9.00 16.84
CA GLY A 58 -27.72 10.06 17.80
C GLY A 58 -26.77 11.13 17.25
N GLY A 59 -26.52 11.13 15.94
CA GLY A 59 -25.81 12.20 15.23
C GLY A 59 -26.75 13.27 14.69
N GLU A 60 -26.19 14.25 14.00
CA GLU A 60 -26.95 15.29 13.30
C GLU A 60 -26.36 15.55 11.91
N VAL A 61 -27.25 15.82 10.94
CA VAL A 61 -26.86 16.19 9.58
C VAL A 61 -26.78 17.71 9.50
N LEU A 62 -25.59 18.24 9.23
CA LEU A 62 -25.36 19.69 9.08
C LEU A 62 -25.70 20.16 7.66
N SER A 63 -25.28 19.41 6.65
CA SER A 63 -25.59 19.70 5.25
C SER A 63 -25.34 18.49 4.36
N VAL A 64 -25.79 18.55 3.11
CA VAL A 64 -25.44 17.60 2.05
C VAL A 64 -25.00 18.39 0.83
N TYR A 65 -23.91 17.98 0.20
CA TYR A 65 -23.36 18.64 -0.98
C TYR A 65 -22.83 17.62 -1.99
N ARG A 66 -22.49 18.09 -3.20
CA ARG A 66 -21.93 17.26 -4.26
C ARG A 66 -20.42 17.37 -4.29
N ASP A 67 -19.71 16.24 -4.26
CA ASP A 67 -18.25 16.22 -4.42
C ASP A 67 -17.83 16.97 -5.70
N PRO A 68 -16.87 17.92 -5.63
CA PRO A 68 -16.53 18.78 -6.76
C PRO A 68 -15.93 18.03 -7.96
N LEU A 69 -15.43 16.80 -7.79
CA LEU A 69 -14.80 16.06 -8.88
C LEU A 69 -15.79 15.16 -9.62
N GLY A 70 -16.54 14.33 -8.89
CA GLY A 70 -17.47 13.34 -9.44
C GLY A 70 -18.95 13.72 -9.32
N GLY A 71 -19.27 14.72 -8.50
CA GLY A 71 -20.65 15.11 -8.22
C GLY A 71 -21.41 14.15 -7.29
N HIS A 72 -20.71 13.20 -6.66
CA HIS A 72 -21.28 12.23 -5.73
C HIS A 72 -21.79 12.93 -4.46
N PRO A 73 -22.92 12.50 -3.88
CA PRO A 73 -23.42 13.08 -2.64
C PRO A 73 -22.45 12.83 -1.48
N VAL A 74 -22.19 13.87 -0.69
CA VAL A 74 -21.42 13.82 0.56
C VAL A 74 -22.26 14.46 1.66
N VAL A 75 -22.41 13.75 2.77
CA VAL A 75 -23.17 14.21 3.94
C VAL A 75 -22.19 14.81 4.94
N PHE A 76 -22.34 16.09 5.25
CA PHE A 76 -21.61 16.73 6.33
C PHE A 76 -22.39 16.55 7.64
N ALA A 77 -21.81 15.83 8.58
CA ALA A 77 -22.51 15.39 9.79
C ALA A 77 -21.67 15.54 11.06
N VAL A 78 -22.35 15.58 12.20
CA VAL A 78 -21.76 15.42 13.53
C VAL A 78 -22.17 14.05 14.05
N LEU A 79 -21.19 13.23 14.40
CA LEU A 79 -21.40 11.84 14.83
C LEU A 79 -21.05 11.66 16.31
N PRO A 80 -21.76 10.81 17.07
CA PRO A 80 -21.33 10.38 18.40
C PRO A 80 -19.95 9.72 18.32
N ILE A 81 -18.98 10.18 19.13
CA ILE A 81 -17.57 9.76 18.99
C ILE A 81 -17.36 8.27 19.31
N ASP A 82 -18.26 7.69 20.08
CA ASP A 82 -18.29 6.29 20.50
C ASP A 82 -18.82 5.35 19.40
N LYS A 83 -19.53 5.90 18.40
CA LYS A 83 -19.95 5.15 17.21
C LYS A 83 -18.95 5.20 16.06
N VAL A 84 -17.94 6.07 16.11
CA VAL A 84 -16.91 6.18 15.06
C VAL A 84 -15.72 5.28 15.39
N GLU A 85 -15.25 4.47 14.45
CA GLU A 85 -14.15 3.53 14.66
C GLU A 85 -13.22 3.48 13.45
N PRO A 86 -11.92 3.15 13.62
CA PRO A 86 -11.03 2.96 12.48
C PRO A 86 -11.53 1.85 11.58
N THR A 87 -11.22 1.93 10.28
CA THR A 87 -11.46 0.78 9.40
C THR A 87 -10.60 -0.41 9.84
N PRO A 88 -11.07 -1.67 9.72
CA PRO A 88 -10.35 -2.85 10.19
C PRO A 88 -8.95 -3.05 9.56
N TYR A 89 -8.71 -2.45 8.40
CA TYR A 89 -7.50 -2.59 7.60
C TYR A 89 -6.57 -1.36 7.66
N GLN A 90 -6.88 -0.37 8.50
CA GLN A 90 -6.05 0.82 8.65
C GLN A 90 -4.68 0.55 9.30
N ARG A 91 -3.78 1.51 9.11
CA ARG A 91 -2.47 1.55 9.78
C ARG A 91 -2.60 1.54 11.30
N ASP A 92 -1.63 0.92 11.95
CA ASP A 92 -1.39 1.01 13.39
C ASP A 92 -1.26 2.48 13.85
N LEU A 93 -2.00 2.84 14.88
CA LEU A 93 -2.02 4.18 15.45
C LEU A 93 -0.63 4.59 15.98
N SER A 94 -0.16 5.79 15.61
CA SER A 94 1.08 6.34 16.18
C SER A 94 0.77 7.16 17.44
N GLU A 95 0.98 6.59 18.63
CA GLU A 95 0.75 7.29 19.90
C GLU A 95 1.46 8.67 19.99
N PRO A 96 2.74 8.82 19.59
CA PRO A 96 3.39 10.14 19.60
C PRO A 96 2.73 11.15 18.67
N HIS A 97 2.16 10.69 17.56
CA HIS A 97 1.44 11.58 16.64
C HIS A 97 0.08 12.00 17.22
N VAL A 98 -0.65 11.07 17.84
CA VAL A 98 -1.91 11.37 18.54
C VAL A 98 -1.69 12.40 19.65
N LYS A 99 -0.66 12.23 20.48
CA LYS A 99 -0.30 13.19 21.55
C LYS A 99 -0.01 14.57 21.00
N ARG A 100 0.83 14.68 19.96
CA ARG A 100 1.12 15.96 19.32
C ARG A 100 -0.13 16.64 18.75
N LEU A 101 -1.00 15.87 18.10
CA LEU A 101 -2.23 16.37 17.51
C LEU A 101 -3.20 16.89 18.58
N ALA A 102 -3.41 16.12 19.66
CA ALA A 102 -4.25 16.56 20.77
C ALA A 102 -3.72 17.84 21.43
N THR A 103 -2.40 17.94 21.68
CA THR A 103 -1.81 19.19 22.20
C THR A 103 -2.03 20.37 21.26
N ALA A 104 -1.92 20.16 19.95
CA ALA A 104 -2.19 21.22 18.97
C ALA A 104 -3.66 21.64 18.96
N MET A 105 -4.59 20.67 19.01
CA MET A 105 -6.03 20.92 19.07
C MET A 105 -6.43 21.64 20.36
N GLU A 106 -5.89 21.23 21.51
CA GLU A 106 -6.11 21.86 22.82
C GLU A 106 -5.58 23.29 22.84
N ARG A 107 -4.36 23.52 22.33
CA ARG A 107 -3.78 24.87 22.24
C ARG A 107 -4.58 25.80 21.34
N LEU A 108 -5.09 25.30 20.22
CA LEU A 108 -5.89 26.08 19.28
C LEU A 108 -7.35 26.20 19.72
N ASP A 109 -7.81 25.34 20.62
CA ASP A 109 -9.21 25.13 20.99
C ASP A 109 -10.12 24.88 19.78
N ARG A 110 -9.62 24.09 18.81
CA ARG A 110 -10.32 23.81 17.55
C ARG A 110 -10.02 22.40 17.01
N PHE A 111 -11.02 21.81 16.34
CA PHE A 111 -10.88 20.56 15.57
C PHE A 111 -10.54 20.81 14.08
N LEU A 112 -11.28 21.72 13.44
CA LEU A 112 -11.15 22.24 12.05
C LEU A 112 -11.28 21.24 10.89
N ASP A 113 -10.75 20.02 11.01
CA ASP A 113 -10.62 19.08 9.89
C ASP A 113 -11.52 17.84 10.10
N PRO A 114 -12.69 17.76 9.43
CA PRO A 114 -13.61 16.63 9.54
C PRO A 114 -12.98 15.30 9.14
N VAL A 115 -13.29 14.23 9.88
CA VAL A 115 -12.90 12.87 9.46
C VAL A 115 -13.71 12.43 8.25
N ILE A 116 -13.19 11.53 7.43
CA ILE A 116 -14.01 10.83 6.44
C ILE A 116 -14.63 9.61 7.12
N ALA A 117 -15.92 9.35 6.87
CA ALA A 117 -16.63 8.21 7.43
C ALA A 117 -17.51 7.50 6.39
N VAL A 118 -17.72 6.20 6.59
CA VAL A 118 -18.79 5.40 5.95
C VAL A 118 -19.59 4.73 7.07
N ARG A 119 -20.90 4.60 6.91
CA ARG A 119 -21.73 3.90 7.89
C ARG A 119 -21.77 2.41 7.56
N VAL A 120 -21.41 1.55 8.51
CA VAL A 120 -21.43 0.09 8.37
C VAL A 120 -22.11 -0.48 9.61
N GLU A 121 -23.23 -1.19 9.43
CA GLU A 121 -23.95 -1.88 10.52
C GLU A 121 -24.23 -1.02 11.77
N GLY A 122 -24.55 0.28 11.61
CA GLY A 122 -24.83 1.19 12.73
C GLY A 122 -23.59 1.77 13.43
N ARG A 123 -22.40 1.45 12.93
CA ARG A 123 -21.12 2.08 13.26
C ARG A 123 -20.67 2.98 12.11
N TYR A 124 -19.68 3.83 12.37
CA TYR A 124 -19.08 4.69 11.37
C TYR A 124 -17.60 4.39 11.24
N TRP A 125 -17.21 3.73 10.16
CA TRP A 125 -15.81 3.45 9.89
C TRP A 125 -15.15 4.67 9.30
N THR A 126 -14.04 5.11 9.89
CA THR A 126 -13.26 6.24 9.39
C THR A 126 -12.07 5.74 8.58
N PRO A 127 -12.11 5.74 7.23
CA PRO A 127 -10.97 5.37 6.38
C PRO A 127 -9.86 6.45 6.33
N ASN A 128 -10.18 7.69 6.72
CA ASN A 128 -9.20 8.76 6.95
C ASN A 128 -9.65 9.63 8.14
N GLY A 129 -8.76 9.81 9.12
CA GLY A 129 -9.05 10.55 10.34
C GLY A 129 -8.76 9.82 11.64
N ASN A 130 -8.20 8.60 11.61
CA ASN A 130 -7.98 7.80 12.83
C ASN A 130 -7.14 8.51 13.92
N HIS A 131 -6.10 9.26 13.53
CA HIS A 131 -5.32 10.05 14.50
C HIS A 131 -6.14 11.19 15.10
N ARG A 132 -6.96 11.87 14.29
CA ARG A 132 -7.88 12.93 14.71
C ARG A 132 -8.98 12.40 15.63
N LEU A 133 -9.52 11.23 15.34
CA LEU A 133 -10.47 10.51 16.20
C LEU A 133 -9.87 10.22 17.58
N ASN A 134 -8.66 9.63 17.62
CA ASN A 134 -8.02 9.30 18.89
C ASN A 134 -7.55 10.54 19.66
N ALA A 135 -7.09 11.59 18.98
CA ALA A 135 -6.76 12.86 19.62
C ALA A 135 -8.01 13.50 20.25
N SER A 136 -9.14 13.49 19.53
CA SER A 136 -10.43 13.98 20.04
C SER A 136 -10.90 13.18 21.25
N ARG A 137 -10.77 11.85 21.22
CA ARG A 137 -11.08 10.98 22.38
C ARG A 137 -10.21 11.29 23.59
N MET A 138 -8.91 11.50 23.38
CA MET A 138 -7.98 11.85 24.45
C MET A 138 -8.32 13.20 25.09
N LEU A 139 -8.89 14.13 24.34
CA LEU A 139 -9.40 15.42 24.83
C LEU A 139 -10.82 15.34 25.42
N GLY A 140 -11.44 14.15 25.45
CA GLY A 140 -12.79 13.98 26.01
C GLY A 140 -13.92 14.54 25.14
N ALA A 141 -13.71 14.68 23.83
CA ALA A 141 -14.76 15.11 22.90
C ALA A 141 -15.97 14.16 22.95
N LYS A 142 -17.19 14.71 22.88
CA LYS A 142 -18.46 13.94 22.88
C LYS A 142 -18.88 13.51 21.48
N SER A 143 -18.53 14.30 20.49
CA SER A 143 -18.89 14.10 19.08
C SER A 143 -17.73 14.48 18.17
N ILE A 144 -17.81 14.07 16.91
CA ILE A 144 -16.81 14.37 15.90
C ILE A 144 -17.48 14.76 14.59
N VAL A 145 -16.93 15.78 13.93
CA VAL A 145 -17.43 16.25 12.63
C VAL A 145 -16.89 15.33 11.54
N ALA A 146 -17.75 14.90 10.61
CA ALA A 146 -17.41 13.96 9.56
C ALA A 146 -17.97 14.35 8.18
N LEU A 147 -17.21 13.99 7.15
CA LEU A 147 -17.67 13.84 5.76
C LEU A 147 -18.09 12.40 5.57
N LEU A 148 -19.39 12.15 5.65
CA LEU A 148 -20.00 10.84 5.54
C LEU A 148 -20.33 10.53 4.08
N LEU A 149 -19.76 9.44 3.58
CA LEU A 149 -19.95 8.98 2.21
C LEU A 149 -21.04 7.90 2.17
N PRO A 150 -22.01 7.97 1.25
CA PRO A 150 -23.07 6.96 1.14
C PRO A 150 -22.59 5.60 0.61
N ASP A 151 -21.49 5.57 -0.15
CA ASP A 151 -20.94 4.36 -0.73
C ASP A 151 -19.86 3.77 0.18
N GLU A 152 -20.16 2.63 0.80
CA GLU A 152 -19.25 1.89 1.66
C GLU A 152 -17.97 1.45 0.91
N ASP A 153 -18.05 1.18 -0.39
CA ASP A 153 -16.90 0.69 -1.19
C ASP A 153 -15.82 1.76 -1.37
N VAL A 154 -16.16 3.03 -1.19
CA VAL A 154 -15.20 4.14 -1.24
C VAL A 154 -14.22 4.07 -0.06
N ALA A 155 -14.57 3.40 1.04
CA ALA A 155 -13.65 3.19 2.17
C ALA A 155 -12.39 2.41 1.77
N TYR A 156 -12.45 1.56 0.74
CA TYR A 156 -11.28 0.86 0.19
C TYR A 156 -10.43 1.78 -0.72
N GLN A 157 -11.06 2.77 -1.35
CA GLN A 157 -10.42 3.67 -2.32
C GLN A 157 -9.76 4.89 -1.64
N ILE A 158 -10.29 5.32 -0.49
CA ILE A 158 -9.75 6.47 0.26
C ILE A 158 -8.33 6.22 0.75
N LEU A 159 -7.92 4.97 0.92
CA LEU A 159 -6.53 4.65 1.24
C LEU A 159 -5.55 5.15 0.18
N ALA A 160 -5.93 5.11 -1.10
CA ALA A 160 -5.15 5.69 -2.19
C ALA A 160 -5.10 7.24 -2.15
N LEU A 161 -5.98 7.89 -1.36
CA LEU A 161 -6.04 9.34 -1.17
C LEU A 161 -5.23 9.81 0.05
N ASN A 162 -4.71 8.92 0.90
CA ASN A 162 -3.87 9.25 2.04
C ASN A 162 -2.44 9.64 1.59
N THR A 163 -2.31 10.71 0.80
CA THR A 163 -1.04 11.18 0.22
C THR A 163 -0.26 12.15 1.12
N GLU A 164 -0.85 12.62 2.23
CA GLU A 164 -0.24 13.65 3.11
C GLU A 164 1.00 13.18 3.87
N LYS A 165 1.18 11.87 4.05
CA LYS A 165 2.43 11.32 4.59
C LYS A 165 2.82 10.13 3.76
N ALA A 166 3.87 10.27 2.96
CA ALA A 166 4.45 9.16 2.20
C ALA A 166 4.65 7.98 3.14
N HIS A 167 3.80 6.96 2.99
CA HIS A 167 3.84 5.80 3.86
C HIS A 167 5.18 5.10 3.64
N ASN A 168 5.87 4.75 4.73
CA ASN A 168 7.07 3.95 4.59
C ASN A 168 6.68 2.55 4.05
N LEU A 169 7.64 1.85 3.44
CA LEU A 169 7.38 0.57 2.76
C LEU A 169 6.64 -0.44 3.66
N LYS A 170 6.97 -0.48 4.95
CA LYS A 170 6.33 -1.39 5.92
C LYS A 170 4.85 -1.10 6.06
N GLU A 171 4.52 0.16 6.31
CA GLU A 171 3.15 0.58 6.56
C GLU A 171 2.29 0.38 5.31
N ARG A 172 2.79 0.73 4.12
CA ARG A 172 2.09 0.45 2.84
C ARG A 172 1.82 -1.03 2.65
N SER A 173 2.84 -1.86 2.88
CA SER A 173 2.72 -3.29 2.65
C SER A 173 1.72 -3.93 3.61
N LEU A 174 1.75 -3.57 4.89
CA LEU A 174 0.80 -4.06 5.89
C LEU A 174 -0.64 -3.64 5.59
N GLU A 175 -0.85 -2.40 5.14
CA GLU A 175 -2.16 -1.88 4.79
C GLU A 175 -2.75 -2.65 3.59
N VAL A 176 -1.96 -2.83 2.53
CA VAL A 176 -2.40 -3.53 1.31
C VAL A 176 -2.74 -4.99 1.58
N ILE A 177 -1.94 -5.73 2.37
CA ILE A 177 -2.27 -7.13 2.70
C ILE A 177 -3.51 -7.24 3.60
N ARG A 178 -3.66 -6.34 4.59
CA ARG A 178 -4.84 -6.31 5.47
C ARG A 178 -6.10 -5.98 4.67
N MET A 179 -6.02 -5.06 3.73
CA MET A 179 -7.10 -4.74 2.80
C MET A 179 -7.49 -5.98 1.97
N ALA A 180 -6.51 -6.68 1.39
CA ALA A 180 -6.78 -7.90 0.62
C ALA A 180 -7.46 -8.99 1.48
N ARG A 181 -7.02 -9.19 2.73
CA ARG A 181 -7.68 -10.11 3.68
C ARG A 181 -9.07 -9.61 4.09
N GLY A 182 -9.27 -8.30 4.22
CA GLY A 182 -10.58 -7.68 4.50
C GLY A 182 -11.59 -7.90 3.37
N LEU A 183 -11.18 -7.73 2.11
CA LEU A 183 -12.00 -8.04 0.94
C LEU A 183 -12.43 -9.51 0.91
N LEU A 184 -11.53 -10.43 1.31
CA LEU A 184 -11.86 -11.85 1.48
C LEU A 184 -12.88 -12.05 2.62
N GLY A 185 -12.66 -11.42 3.78
CA GLY A 185 -13.58 -11.51 4.93
C GLY A 185 -14.99 -10.97 4.63
N ALA A 186 -15.09 -9.95 3.78
CA ALA A 186 -16.34 -9.40 3.28
C ALA A 186 -16.97 -10.21 2.12
N ASN A 187 -16.45 -11.40 1.82
CA ASN A 187 -16.91 -12.28 0.73
C ASN A 187 -17.00 -11.60 -0.65
N ARG A 188 -16.12 -10.62 -0.93
CA ARG A 188 -16.11 -9.94 -2.23
C ARG A 188 -15.55 -10.88 -3.30
N PRO A 189 -16.35 -11.29 -4.31
CA PRO A 189 -15.88 -12.20 -5.34
C PRO A 189 -14.93 -11.49 -6.30
N GLY A 190 -13.87 -12.17 -6.73
CA GLY A 190 -12.96 -11.63 -7.73
C GLY A 190 -11.60 -12.30 -7.74
N LYS A 191 -10.87 -12.07 -8.83
CA LYS A 191 -9.45 -12.38 -8.91
C LYS A 191 -8.64 -11.25 -8.30
N GLU A 192 -7.44 -11.53 -7.79
CA GLU A 192 -6.55 -10.48 -7.27
C GLU A 192 -6.26 -9.39 -8.31
N SER A 193 -6.07 -9.78 -9.58
CA SER A 193 -5.88 -8.87 -10.72
C SER A 193 -7.01 -7.85 -10.91
N ALA A 194 -8.24 -8.17 -10.50
CA ALA A 194 -9.38 -7.25 -10.59
C ALA A 194 -9.28 -6.11 -9.56
N PHE A 195 -8.63 -6.36 -8.42
CA PHE A 195 -8.42 -5.40 -7.33
C PHE A 195 -7.08 -4.67 -7.43
N ALA A 196 -6.33 -4.84 -8.53
CA ALA A 196 -5.00 -4.24 -8.72
C ALA A 196 -4.96 -2.72 -8.52
N HIS A 197 -6.07 -2.02 -8.80
CA HIS A 197 -6.19 -0.57 -8.59
C HIS A 197 -6.25 -0.17 -7.12
N LEU A 198 -6.65 -1.07 -6.22
CA LEU A 198 -6.68 -0.88 -4.76
C LEU A 198 -5.33 -1.18 -4.11
N PHE A 199 -4.57 -2.12 -4.70
CA PHE A 199 -3.33 -2.63 -4.09
C PHE A 199 -2.06 -1.86 -4.48
N GLU A 200 -2.16 -0.94 -5.44
CA GLU A 200 -1.07 -0.14 -6.03
C GLU A 200 0.04 -0.96 -6.72
N GLU A 201 0.75 -1.81 -5.98
CA GLU A 201 1.88 -2.61 -6.43
C GLU A 201 1.78 -4.04 -5.87
N PRO A 202 1.99 -5.10 -6.69
CA PRO A 202 1.87 -6.49 -6.23
C PRO A 202 2.84 -6.84 -5.11
N SER A 203 4.02 -6.20 -5.08
CA SER A 203 5.02 -6.42 -4.04
C SER A 203 4.52 -6.08 -2.64
N PHE A 204 3.59 -5.13 -2.50
CA PHE A 204 3.03 -4.75 -1.20
C PHE A 204 2.22 -5.87 -0.56
N LEU A 205 1.55 -6.71 -1.36
CA LEU A 205 0.84 -7.89 -0.87
C LEU A 205 1.83 -8.91 -0.27
N THR A 206 2.87 -9.25 -1.01
CA THR A 206 3.87 -10.25 -0.59
C THR A 206 4.71 -9.76 0.59
N LEU A 207 5.17 -8.51 0.54
CA LEU A 207 5.92 -7.91 1.64
C LEU A 207 5.03 -7.71 2.88
N GLY A 208 3.74 -7.41 2.69
CA GLY A 208 2.77 -7.26 3.76
C GLY A 208 2.59 -8.58 4.51
N ALA A 209 2.38 -9.68 3.77
CA ALA A 209 2.30 -11.02 4.35
C ALA A 209 3.59 -11.39 5.13
N ALA A 210 4.77 -10.98 4.63
CA ALA A 210 6.02 -11.17 5.37
C ALA A 210 6.08 -10.33 6.66
N TYR A 211 5.56 -9.10 6.66
CA TYR A 211 5.51 -8.25 7.85
C TYR A 211 4.51 -8.73 8.91
N GLU A 212 3.37 -9.29 8.50
CA GLU A 212 2.41 -9.93 9.43
C GLU A 212 3.09 -11.06 10.21
N LYS A 213 3.92 -11.85 9.54
CA LYS A 213 4.70 -12.95 10.14
C LYS A 213 5.91 -12.44 10.94
N ARG A 214 6.59 -11.39 10.46
CA ARG A 214 7.82 -10.84 11.07
C ARG A 214 7.82 -9.30 11.06
N PRO A 215 7.33 -8.64 12.14
CA PRO A 215 7.20 -7.17 12.17
C PRO A 215 8.50 -6.38 12.02
N ARG A 216 9.66 -6.98 12.31
CA ARG A 216 11.01 -6.38 12.17
C ARG A 216 11.73 -6.77 10.86
N PHE A 217 11.03 -7.38 9.91
CA PHE A 217 11.58 -7.73 8.60
C PHE A 217 12.12 -6.48 7.88
N SER A 218 13.29 -6.59 7.24
CA SER A 218 13.94 -5.45 6.57
C SER A 218 13.59 -5.41 5.08
N ALA A 219 12.30 -5.27 4.76
CA ALA A 219 11.81 -5.40 3.38
C ALA A 219 12.49 -4.47 2.36
N GLY A 220 13.00 -3.32 2.80
CA GLY A 220 13.70 -2.36 1.93
C GLY A 220 14.93 -2.96 1.22
N ALA A 221 15.58 -3.96 1.80
CA ALA A 221 16.69 -4.67 1.15
C ALA A 221 16.22 -5.56 -0.02
N TYR A 222 14.98 -6.06 0.03
CA TYR A 222 14.43 -7.05 -0.89
C TYR A 222 13.51 -6.44 -1.94
N HIS A 223 12.80 -5.36 -1.59
CA HIS A 223 11.83 -4.68 -2.46
C HIS A 223 12.33 -4.42 -3.89
N PRO A 224 13.59 -3.99 -4.13
CA PRO A 224 14.08 -3.75 -5.49
C PRO A 224 13.98 -4.94 -6.43
N PHE A 225 14.24 -6.17 -5.96
CA PHE A 225 14.11 -7.35 -6.82
C PHE A 225 12.70 -7.93 -6.78
N VAL A 226 12.01 -7.86 -5.63
CA VAL A 226 10.62 -8.33 -5.50
C VAL A 226 9.74 -7.58 -6.49
N LYS A 227 9.86 -6.26 -6.59
CA LYS A 227 9.13 -5.42 -7.56
C LYS A 227 9.31 -5.86 -9.03
N VAL A 228 10.42 -6.50 -9.37
CA VAL A 228 10.72 -6.95 -10.73
C VAL A 228 10.08 -8.31 -11.06
N VAL A 229 9.95 -9.18 -10.06
CA VAL A 229 9.54 -10.58 -10.26
C VAL A 229 8.14 -10.88 -9.73
N ASP A 230 7.57 -9.97 -8.96
CA ASP A 230 6.22 -10.08 -8.43
C ASP A 230 5.18 -9.49 -9.40
N GLY A 231 4.00 -10.08 -9.45
CA GLY A 231 2.91 -9.73 -10.34
C GLY A 231 1.55 -10.02 -9.70
N PHE A 232 0.51 -9.33 -10.17
CA PHE A 232 -0.85 -9.62 -9.73
C PHE A 232 -1.29 -10.99 -10.24
N GLN A 233 -1.96 -11.76 -9.38
CA GLN A 233 -2.38 -13.11 -9.66
C GLN A 233 -3.73 -13.12 -10.39
N ASP A 234 -3.84 -13.91 -11.47
CA ASP A 234 -5.11 -14.08 -12.21
C ASP A 234 -5.94 -15.27 -11.69
N VAL A 235 -5.93 -15.44 -10.36
CA VAL A 235 -6.68 -16.48 -9.64
C VAL A 235 -7.58 -15.84 -8.58
N PRO A 236 -8.62 -16.54 -8.08
CA PRO A 236 -9.48 -16.02 -7.02
C PRO A 236 -8.70 -15.50 -5.82
N LEU A 237 -9.16 -14.40 -5.21
CA LEU A 237 -8.49 -13.74 -4.07
C LEU A 237 -8.07 -14.68 -2.92
N PRO A 238 -8.86 -15.69 -2.49
CA PRO A 238 -8.41 -16.65 -1.48
C PRO A 238 -7.17 -17.44 -1.91
N GLN A 239 -7.11 -17.87 -3.17
CA GLN A 239 -5.96 -18.60 -3.72
C GLN A 239 -4.75 -17.69 -3.88
N ALA A 240 -4.99 -16.45 -4.30
CA ALA A 240 -3.92 -15.46 -4.43
C ALA A 240 -3.29 -15.15 -3.06
N LEU A 241 -4.09 -14.97 -2.01
CA LEU A 241 -3.59 -14.78 -0.64
C LEU A 241 -2.75 -15.96 -0.15
N ALA A 242 -3.12 -17.21 -0.47
CA ALA A 242 -2.29 -18.38 -0.17
C ALA A 242 -0.94 -18.34 -0.90
N VAL A 243 -0.92 -17.87 -2.16
CA VAL A 243 0.33 -17.64 -2.90
C VAL A 243 1.17 -16.55 -2.21
N ARG A 244 0.55 -15.44 -1.77
CA ARG A 244 1.24 -14.38 -1.02
C ARG A 244 1.87 -14.90 0.26
N ASP A 245 1.15 -15.73 1.01
CA ASP A 245 1.63 -16.33 2.25
C ASP A 245 2.84 -17.26 2.00
N ALA A 246 2.79 -18.10 0.96
CA ALA A 246 3.91 -18.98 0.59
C ALA A 246 5.14 -18.20 0.10
N GLN A 247 4.93 -17.15 -0.71
CA GLN A 247 5.99 -16.27 -1.18
C GLN A 247 6.64 -15.48 -0.03
N ALA A 248 5.85 -15.06 0.96
CA ALA A 248 6.36 -14.46 2.18
C ALA A 248 7.27 -15.44 2.96
N ASP A 249 6.89 -16.71 3.08
CA ASP A 249 7.74 -17.72 3.74
C ASP A 249 9.09 -17.89 3.04
N GLN A 250 9.09 -17.95 1.71
CA GLN A 250 10.33 -18.02 0.92
C GLN A 250 11.22 -16.80 1.13
N LEU A 251 10.64 -15.59 1.23
CA LEU A 251 11.40 -14.37 1.52
C LEU A 251 11.98 -14.38 2.93
N LEU A 252 11.23 -14.87 3.91
CA LEU A 252 11.71 -14.96 5.29
C LEU A 252 12.82 -16.02 5.44
N GLU A 253 12.74 -17.13 4.71
CA GLU A 253 13.84 -18.11 4.65
C GLU A 253 15.11 -17.49 4.03
N LEU A 254 14.96 -16.73 2.95
CA LEU A 254 16.07 -15.96 2.37
C LEU A 254 16.61 -14.92 3.36
N ASP A 255 15.73 -14.26 4.12
CA ASP A 255 16.10 -13.30 5.16
C ASP A 255 16.98 -13.94 6.24
N ASP A 256 16.63 -15.13 6.70
CA ASP A 256 17.39 -15.88 7.70
C ASP A 256 18.81 -16.20 7.21
N ALA A 257 18.93 -16.68 5.97
CA ALA A 257 20.24 -16.92 5.34
C ALA A 257 21.06 -15.63 5.19
N VAL A 258 20.43 -14.52 4.83
CA VAL A 258 21.09 -13.21 4.71
C VAL A 258 21.53 -12.68 6.08
N VAL A 259 20.70 -12.82 7.11
CA VAL A 259 21.02 -12.39 8.47
C VAL A 259 22.23 -13.16 9.01
N ALA A 260 22.33 -14.47 8.75
CA ALA A 260 23.50 -15.26 9.11
C ALA A 260 24.78 -14.76 8.42
N ILE A 261 24.72 -14.44 7.12
CA ILE A 261 25.85 -13.84 6.40
C ILE A 261 26.24 -12.48 7.00
N VAL A 262 25.26 -11.63 7.29
CA VAL A 262 25.50 -10.31 7.90
C VAL A 262 26.16 -10.44 9.26
N ALA A 263 25.75 -11.42 10.08
CA ALA A 263 26.37 -11.70 11.37
C ALA A 263 27.84 -12.12 11.21
N ALA A 264 28.14 -13.08 10.33
CA ALA A 264 29.51 -13.52 10.05
C ALA A 264 30.41 -12.38 9.50
N LEU A 265 29.86 -11.49 8.68
CA LEU A 265 30.59 -10.29 8.22
C LEU A 265 30.88 -9.32 9.37
N LYS A 266 29.95 -9.14 10.31
CA LYS A 266 30.15 -8.29 11.50
C LYS A 266 31.22 -8.84 12.43
N GLU A 267 31.26 -10.16 12.65
CA GLU A 267 32.31 -10.83 13.44
C GLU A 267 33.70 -10.60 12.84
N ARG A 268 33.79 -10.48 11.52
CA ARG A 268 35.03 -10.10 10.79
C ARG A 268 35.33 -8.60 10.82
N GLY A 269 34.62 -7.82 11.64
CA GLY A 269 34.85 -6.39 11.81
C GLY A 269 34.32 -5.52 10.67
N LEU A 270 33.36 -6.00 9.88
CA LEU A 270 32.63 -5.21 8.89
C LEU A 270 31.33 -4.70 9.52
N GLN A 271 31.31 -3.42 9.90
CA GLN A 271 30.11 -2.77 10.43
C GLN A 271 29.64 -1.68 9.48
N SER A 272 28.39 -1.78 9.02
CA SER A 272 27.74 -0.78 8.19
C SER A 272 26.22 -0.90 8.31
N PRO A 273 25.47 0.21 8.33
CA PRO A 273 24.00 0.17 8.26
C PRO A 273 23.49 -0.43 6.93
N TYR A 274 24.31 -0.40 5.87
CA TYR A 274 23.96 -0.92 4.55
C TYR A 274 24.38 -2.38 4.31
N LEU A 275 24.94 -3.05 5.31
CA LEU A 275 25.53 -4.39 5.14
C LEU A 275 24.52 -5.42 4.61
N LYS A 276 23.26 -5.34 5.07
CA LYS A 276 22.18 -6.20 4.57
C LYS A 276 21.85 -5.91 3.11
N ASN A 277 21.69 -4.64 2.75
CA ASN A 277 21.44 -4.21 1.37
C ASN A 277 22.57 -4.66 0.44
N PHE A 278 23.83 -4.57 0.90
CA PHE A 278 25.00 -5.06 0.18
C PHE A 278 24.92 -6.57 -0.07
N VAL A 279 24.64 -7.37 0.96
CA VAL A 279 24.54 -8.83 0.82
C VAL A 279 23.43 -9.19 -0.17
N VAL A 280 22.24 -8.62 -0.02
CA VAL A 280 21.12 -8.88 -0.93
C VAL A 280 21.46 -8.46 -2.37
N ALA A 281 22.08 -7.29 -2.57
CA ALA A 281 22.53 -6.85 -3.88
C ALA A 281 23.58 -7.78 -4.50
N ARG A 282 24.43 -8.41 -3.68
CA ARG A 282 25.42 -9.40 -4.14
C ARG A 282 24.78 -10.70 -4.59
N LEU A 283 23.73 -11.13 -3.90
CA LEU A 283 22.93 -12.32 -4.23
C LEU A 283 22.02 -12.09 -5.44
N ASN A 284 21.57 -10.86 -5.66
CA ASN A 284 20.66 -10.51 -6.75
C ASN A 284 21.35 -10.65 -8.11
N PHE A 285 20.99 -11.71 -8.84
CA PHE A 285 21.50 -11.99 -10.18
C PHE A 285 20.75 -11.23 -11.29
N LEU A 286 19.58 -10.66 -11.00
CA LEU A 286 18.74 -9.98 -12.01
C LEU A 286 19.46 -8.77 -12.62
N ARG A 287 20.32 -8.09 -11.86
CA ARG A 287 21.11 -6.94 -12.34
C ARG A 287 22.06 -7.26 -13.51
N PHE A 288 22.41 -8.53 -13.71
CA PHE A 288 23.30 -8.96 -14.79
C PHE A 288 22.56 -9.54 -15.98
N ARG A 289 21.24 -9.67 -15.87
CA ARG A 289 20.42 -10.25 -16.93
C ARG A 289 20.10 -9.18 -17.96
N LYS A 290 20.44 -9.45 -19.22
CA LYS A 290 20.16 -8.54 -20.35
C LYS A 290 18.98 -8.99 -21.21
N ASP A 291 18.62 -10.28 -21.18
CA ASP A 291 17.64 -10.86 -22.12
C ASP A 291 16.59 -11.78 -21.46
N GLY A 292 15.38 -11.76 -22.04
CA GLY A 292 14.24 -12.61 -21.70
C GLY A 292 13.34 -12.09 -20.56
N PRO A 293 12.12 -12.63 -20.43
CA PRO A 293 11.18 -12.23 -19.37
C PRO A 293 11.77 -12.53 -17.98
N PRO A 294 11.47 -11.72 -16.95
CA PRO A 294 11.90 -11.97 -15.57
C PRO A 294 11.59 -13.42 -15.15
N PRO A 295 12.43 -14.06 -14.33
CA PRO A 295 12.10 -15.38 -13.80
C PRO A 295 10.88 -15.25 -12.88
N THR A 296 10.23 -16.37 -12.59
CA THR A 296 9.19 -16.38 -11.56
C THR A 296 9.76 -15.99 -10.21
N PHE A 297 8.90 -15.51 -9.32
CA PHE A 297 9.25 -15.19 -7.94
C PHE A 297 10.01 -16.35 -7.27
N ASP A 298 9.41 -17.54 -7.28
CA ASP A 298 9.95 -18.74 -6.62
C ASP A 298 11.32 -19.13 -7.18
N ALA A 299 11.50 -19.08 -8.50
CA ALA A 299 12.79 -19.38 -9.14
C ALA A 299 13.86 -18.34 -8.77
N THR A 300 13.46 -17.07 -8.62
CA THR A 300 14.35 -15.99 -8.23
C THR A 300 14.80 -16.14 -6.79
N VAL A 301 13.85 -16.30 -5.85
CA VAL A 301 14.15 -16.44 -4.43
C VAL A 301 14.93 -17.73 -4.17
N GLY A 302 14.54 -18.85 -4.78
CA GLY A 302 15.26 -20.13 -4.66
C GLY A 302 16.71 -20.06 -5.14
N ARG A 303 16.98 -19.34 -6.24
CA ARG A 303 18.35 -19.12 -6.72
C ARG A 303 19.15 -18.19 -5.81
N MET A 304 18.54 -17.12 -5.30
CA MET A 304 19.17 -16.21 -4.34
C MET A 304 19.51 -16.94 -3.03
N LEU A 305 18.60 -17.76 -2.51
CA LEU A 305 18.81 -18.60 -1.33
C LEU A 305 19.95 -19.61 -1.54
N SER A 306 19.97 -20.29 -2.69
CA SER A 306 21.07 -21.19 -3.06
C SER A 306 22.43 -20.47 -3.17
N SER A 307 22.40 -19.19 -3.52
CA SER A 307 23.60 -18.34 -3.56
C SER A 307 24.00 -17.88 -2.16
N ALA A 308 23.03 -17.59 -1.28
CA ALA A 308 23.26 -17.24 0.12
C ALA A 308 23.92 -18.39 0.88
N ARG A 309 23.45 -19.63 0.70
CA ARG A 309 24.04 -20.82 1.31
C ARG A 309 25.49 -21.10 0.88
N ARG A 310 25.92 -20.56 -0.27
CA ARG A 310 27.29 -20.69 -0.79
C ARG A 310 28.08 -19.38 -0.70
N PHE A 311 27.59 -18.42 0.08
CA PHE A 311 28.20 -17.11 0.17
C PHE A 311 29.55 -17.20 0.89
N ASN A 312 30.61 -16.83 0.19
CA ASN A 312 31.95 -16.80 0.77
C ASN A 312 32.21 -15.41 1.37
N VAL A 313 32.18 -15.34 2.71
CA VAL A 313 32.43 -14.09 3.45
C VAL A 313 33.85 -13.58 3.25
N ASP A 314 34.85 -14.45 3.08
CA ASP A 314 36.26 -14.09 2.97
C ASP A 314 36.57 -13.19 1.77
N LYS A 315 35.73 -13.28 0.74
CA LYS A 315 35.84 -12.47 -0.48
C LYS A 315 35.27 -11.06 -0.35
N VAL A 316 34.67 -10.70 0.79
CA VAL A 316 34.10 -9.36 1.02
C VAL A 316 35.14 -8.44 1.67
N ARG A 317 35.40 -7.29 1.05
CA ARG A 317 36.32 -6.26 1.55
C ARG A 317 35.54 -5.03 2.04
N ARG A 318 36.15 -4.21 2.92
CA ARG A 318 35.55 -2.96 3.43
C ARG A 318 35.18 -1.98 2.31
N GLU A 319 36.03 -1.88 1.30
CA GLU A 319 35.85 -1.01 0.13
C GLU A 319 34.60 -1.35 -0.70
N ASP A 320 34.19 -2.63 -0.72
CA ASP A 320 33.01 -3.08 -1.47
C ASP A 320 31.70 -2.55 -0.88
N ILE A 321 31.68 -2.28 0.43
CA ILE A 321 30.50 -1.81 1.17
C ILE A 321 30.32 -0.29 0.98
N GLY A 322 31.42 0.48 0.89
CA GLY A 322 31.38 1.94 0.74
C GLY A 322 30.73 2.43 -0.55
N ARG A 323 30.79 1.63 -1.64
CA ARG A 323 30.19 1.97 -2.94
C ARG A 323 28.66 1.94 -2.94
N MET A 324 28.02 1.37 -1.92
CA MET A 324 26.56 1.31 -1.79
C MET A 324 25.94 2.57 -1.15
N GLY A 325 26.76 3.48 -0.59
CA GLY A 325 26.30 4.71 0.06
C GLY A 325 26.10 5.92 -0.87
N GLY A 326 26.13 5.75 -2.19
CA GLY A 326 26.21 6.84 -3.18
C GLY A 326 25.17 6.82 -4.30
N GLY A 327 23.94 6.39 -4.04
CA GLY A 327 22.79 6.68 -4.92
C GLY A 327 22.08 7.94 -4.42
N PRO A 328 21.55 8.83 -5.28
CA PRO A 328 20.94 10.08 -4.83
C PRO A 328 19.83 9.75 -3.83
N MET A 329 19.95 10.29 -2.61
CA MET A 329 18.73 10.61 -1.89
C MET A 329 18.01 11.58 -2.81
N GLU A 330 16.79 11.24 -3.22
CA GLU A 330 15.88 12.28 -3.70
C GLU A 330 15.92 13.38 -2.63
N PRO A 331 16.20 14.64 -3.02
CA PRO A 331 16.24 15.71 -2.05
C PRO A 331 14.90 15.69 -1.29
N ASP A 332 14.97 15.74 0.03
CA ASP A 332 13.85 16.16 0.85
C ASP A 332 13.47 17.56 0.34
N GLU A 333 12.47 17.63 -0.55
CA GLU A 333 11.76 18.87 -0.87
C GLU A 333 10.87 19.21 0.33
N GLU A 334 11.51 19.49 1.47
CA GLU A 334 10.87 20.06 2.65
C GLU A 334 11.81 21.07 3.31
N GLN A 335 12.33 21.99 2.47
CA GLN A 335 12.78 23.32 2.88
C GLN A 335 12.46 24.31 1.76
N ALA A 336 11.19 24.71 1.68
CA ALA A 336 10.75 25.99 1.09
C ALA A 336 9.43 26.40 1.74
#